data_AF-A0A2T6ZGC1-F1
#
_entry.id   AF-A0A2T6ZGC1-F1
#
_cell.length_a   1.000
_cell.length_b   1.000
_cell.length_c   1.000
_cell.angle_alpha   90.00
_cell.angle_beta   90.00
_cell.angle_gamma   90.00
#
_symmetry.space_group_name_H-M   'P 1'
#
loop_
_entity.id
_entity.type
_entity.pdbx_description
1 polymer ?
#
loop_
_entity_poly.entity_id
_entity_poly.type
_entity_poly.pdbx_seq_one_letter_code
_entity_poly.pdbx_strand_id
1 'polypeptide(L)'
;MCGEVAGVFDLRKGREGEREERSRREVVCIGGGAGAEVVAAAAAVRSFLGRNGEESGEGGEEGAESERGLHVTAIDIADWTSIIDTLRAGLASSFISPSTYSVTFHHHDILSTPSPPSTILPPNTSLITLLFTTNELYTQSRGDTTRFLLSLSALTRVGCLLLVLESAGSYSTVEINGKIFPMGMLLDHTLSGEWEIVFKDESRWHRLPEGLKYPIDLENMRYFVRVYRRV
;
A
#
# COMPACT_ATOMS: atom_id res chain seq x y z
N MET A 1 -0.20 1.37 12.98
CA MET A 1 -0.39 2.12 11.72
C MET A 1 -1.34 3.28 12.02
N CYS A 2 -1.26 4.41 11.31
CA CYS A 2 -2.17 5.53 11.58
C CYS A 2 -3.62 5.16 11.23
N GLY A 3 -4.59 5.82 11.88
CA GLY A 3 -6.02 5.53 11.70
C GLY A 3 -6.52 5.73 10.28
N GLU A 4 -5.93 6.67 9.53
CA GLU A 4 -6.30 6.97 8.15
C GLU A 4 -5.99 5.79 7.21
N VAL A 5 -4.77 5.24 7.26
CA VAL A 5 -4.41 4.07 6.44
C VAL A 5 -5.25 2.85 6.82
N ALA A 6 -5.48 2.62 8.12
CA ALA A 6 -6.36 1.53 8.57
C ALA A 6 -7.80 1.70 8.04
N GLY A 7 -8.28 2.94 7.94
CA GLY A 7 -9.58 3.28 7.38
C GLY A 7 -9.78 2.83 5.93
N VAL A 8 -8.71 2.78 5.13
CA VAL A 8 -8.75 2.31 3.72
C VAL A 8 -9.17 0.84 3.62
N PHE A 9 -8.84 0.01 4.61
CA PHE A 9 -9.19 -1.41 4.63
C PHE A 9 -10.53 -1.70 5.35
N ASP A 10 -11.07 -0.72 6.09
CA ASP A 10 -12.37 -0.86 6.77
C ASP A 10 -13.53 -0.56 5.80
N LEU A 11 -13.95 -1.57 5.05
CA LEU A 11 -15.02 -1.46 4.04
C LEU A 11 -16.39 -1.12 4.60
N ARG A 12 -16.58 -1.18 5.92
CA ARG A 12 -17.85 -0.80 6.59
C ARG A 12 -18.04 0.71 6.59
N LYS A 13 -16.95 1.48 6.58
CA LYS A 13 -17.00 2.94 6.55
C LYS A 13 -17.31 3.44 5.14
N GLY A 14 -18.18 4.46 5.02
CA GLY A 14 -18.25 5.28 3.81
C GLY A 14 -16.96 6.09 3.62
N ARG A 15 -16.71 6.59 2.42
CA ARG A 15 -15.70 7.64 2.19
C ARG A 15 -16.30 8.96 2.69
N GLU A 16 -15.60 9.69 3.55
CA GLU A 16 -16.05 11.00 4.04
C GLU A 16 -16.18 11.97 2.85
N GLY A 17 -17.34 12.63 2.71
CA GLY A 17 -17.58 13.65 1.69
C GLY A 17 -18.08 13.14 0.32
N GLU A 18 -18.19 11.82 0.11
CA GLU A 18 -18.80 11.26 -1.10
C GLU A 18 -20.26 10.90 -0.85
N ARG A 19 -21.15 11.18 -1.82
CA ARG A 19 -22.45 10.49 -1.88
C ARG A 19 -22.19 8.98 -1.82
N GLU A 20 -23.10 8.21 -1.24
CA GLU A 20 -23.04 6.74 -1.09
C GLU A 20 -22.98 6.01 -2.44
N GLU A 21 -22.02 6.32 -3.29
CA GLU A 21 -21.75 5.60 -4.51
C GLU A 21 -20.95 4.35 -4.17
N ARG A 22 -21.48 3.26 -4.71
CA ARG A 22 -21.03 1.87 -4.72
C ARG A 22 -19.63 1.76 -5.32
N SER A 23 -18.62 2.34 -4.67
CA SER A 23 -17.28 2.45 -5.22
C SER A 23 -16.33 1.48 -4.54
N ARG A 24 -15.71 0.66 -5.39
CA ARG A 24 -14.57 -0.18 -5.02
C ARG A 24 -13.40 0.72 -4.60
N ARG A 25 -12.74 0.37 -3.50
CA ARG A 25 -11.53 1.08 -3.06
C ARG A 25 -10.33 0.53 -3.80
N GLU A 26 -9.53 1.44 -4.35
CA GLU A 26 -8.33 1.12 -5.11
C GLU A 26 -7.08 1.34 -4.23
N VAL A 27 -6.23 0.31 -4.16
CA VAL A 27 -4.92 0.34 -3.49
C VAL A 27 -3.85 -0.04 -4.49
N VAL A 28 -2.77 0.75 -4.57
CA VAL A 28 -1.65 0.51 -5.49
C VAL A 28 -0.39 0.21 -4.69
N CYS A 29 0.20 -0.96 -4.91
CA CYS A 29 1.42 -1.41 -4.26
C CYS A 29 2.59 -1.35 -5.25
N ILE A 30 3.47 -0.37 -5.08
CA ILE A 30 4.66 -0.18 -5.95
C ILE A 30 5.83 -0.91 -5.30
N GLY A 31 6.48 -1.81 -6.05
CA GLY A 31 7.43 -2.77 -5.49
C GLY A 31 6.73 -3.88 -4.72
N GLY A 32 5.56 -4.32 -5.20
CA GLY A 32 4.72 -5.28 -4.49
C GLY A 32 5.35 -6.67 -4.33
N GLY A 33 6.45 -6.94 -5.06
CA GLY A 33 7.27 -8.14 -4.95
C GLY A 33 6.45 -9.43 -4.99
N ALA A 34 6.85 -10.38 -4.14
CA ALA A 34 6.18 -11.68 -4.00
C ALA A 34 4.79 -11.62 -3.33
N GLY A 35 4.19 -10.44 -3.13
CA GLY A 35 2.80 -10.30 -2.72
C GLY A 35 2.52 -10.28 -1.22
N ALA A 36 3.50 -9.91 -0.38
CA ALA A 36 3.26 -9.77 1.07
C ALA A 36 2.15 -8.74 1.36
N GLU A 37 2.16 -7.61 0.66
CA GLU A 37 1.12 -6.58 0.77
C GLU A 37 -0.24 -7.06 0.27
N VAL A 38 -0.26 -7.88 -0.78
CA VAL A 38 -1.47 -8.51 -1.32
C VAL A 38 -2.14 -9.39 -0.26
N VAL A 39 -1.38 -10.21 0.46
CA VAL A 39 -1.94 -11.05 1.53
C VAL A 39 -2.32 -10.20 2.75
N ALA A 40 -1.50 -9.22 3.12
CA ALA A 40 -1.76 -8.34 4.25
C ALA A 40 -3.04 -7.50 4.07
N ALA A 41 -3.28 -6.97 2.87
CA ALA A 41 -4.49 -6.21 2.55
C ALA A 41 -5.74 -7.09 2.66
N ALA A 42 -5.71 -8.32 2.13
CA ALA A 42 -6.80 -9.28 2.28
C ALA A 42 -7.08 -9.59 3.76
N ALA A 43 -6.02 -9.84 4.54
CA ALA A 43 -6.13 -10.11 5.97
C ALA A 43 -6.69 -8.91 6.75
N ALA A 44 -6.27 -7.69 6.42
CA ALA A 44 -6.78 -6.46 7.03
C ALA A 44 -8.28 -6.29 6.75
N VAL A 45 -8.71 -6.42 5.49
CA VAL A 45 -10.13 -6.37 5.11
C VAL A 45 -10.94 -7.42 5.87
N ARG A 46 -10.49 -8.69 5.85
CA ARG A 46 -11.16 -9.77 6.57
C ARG A 46 -11.25 -9.51 8.07
N SER A 47 -10.19 -8.99 8.69
CA SER A 47 -10.17 -8.65 10.12
C SER A 47 -11.21 -7.59 10.47
N PHE A 48 -11.36 -6.54 9.66
CA PHE A 48 -12.40 -5.53 9.88
C PHE A 48 -13.82 -6.09 9.72
N LEU A 49 -14.03 -7.00 8.76
CA LEU A 49 -15.32 -7.66 8.55
C LEU A 49 -15.66 -8.66 9.67
N GLY A 50 -14.67 -9.40 10.18
CA GLY A 50 -14.85 -10.45 11.20
C GLY A 50 -15.06 -9.94 12.63
N ARG A 51 -14.79 -8.67 12.93
CA ARG A 51 -14.93 -8.08 14.28
C ARG A 51 -16.36 -8.00 14.84
N ASN A 52 -17.38 -8.51 14.13
CA ASN A 52 -18.75 -8.67 14.60
C ASN A 52 -19.14 -10.13 14.94
N GLY A 53 -18.25 -11.12 14.77
CA GLY A 53 -18.59 -12.54 14.88
C GLY A 53 -18.77 -13.12 16.30
N GLU A 54 -18.67 -12.34 17.36
CA GLU A 54 -18.89 -12.82 18.75
C GLU A 54 -20.27 -12.43 19.32
N GLU A 55 -21.08 -11.61 18.62
CA GLU A 55 -22.43 -11.23 19.09
C GLU A 55 -23.43 -11.08 17.92
N SER A 56 -23.75 -12.16 17.23
CA SER A 56 -25.05 -12.28 16.57
C SER A 56 -25.31 -13.73 16.21
N GLY A 57 -26.27 -14.32 16.91
CA GLY A 57 -26.77 -15.66 16.67
C GLY A 57 -27.39 -15.82 15.28
N GLU A 58 -27.54 -17.10 14.95
CA GLU A 58 -28.34 -17.70 13.89
C GLU A 58 -29.37 -16.79 13.22
N GLY A 59 -29.27 -16.66 11.89
CA GLY A 59 -30.33 -16.14 11.02
C GLY A 59 -29.95 -14.87 10.26
N GLY A 60 -29.29 -15.01 9.12
CA GLY A 60 -29.07 -13.92 8.17
C GLY A 60 -28.90 -14.48 6.77
N GLU A 61 -29.84 -14.13 5.89
CA GLU A 61 -30.08 -14.65 4.56
C GLU A 61 -28.85 -14.59 3.62
N GLU A 62 -28.64 -15.67 2.85
CA GLU A 62 -27.81 -15.68 1.65
C GLU A 62 -28.44 -14.74 0.61
N GLY A 63 -28.03 -13.47 0.56
CA GLY A 63 -28.74 -12.53 -0.31
C GLY A 63 -28.26 -11.09 -0.35
N ALA A 64 -26.94 -10.83 -0.45
CA ALA A 64 -26.40 -9.62 -1.07
C ALA A 64 -24.92 -9.82 -1.37
N GLU A 65 -24.51 -9.74 -2.64
CA GLU A 65 -23.11 -9.49 -2.97
C GLU A 65 -22.67 -8.23 -2.21
N SER A 66 -21.60 -8.31 -1.42
CA SER A 66 -21.07 -7.14 -0.72
C SER A 66 -20.73 -6.05 -1.75
N GLU A 67 -21.56 -5.02 -1.84
CA GLU A 67 -21.42 -3.90 -2.80
C GLU A 67 -20.18 -3.03 -2.54
N ARG A 68 -19.42 -3.35 -1.49
CA ARG A 68 -18.17 -2.70 -1.11
C ARG A 68 -17.05 -3.72 -1.22
N GLY A 69 -16.03 -3.36 -1.98
CA GLY A 69 -14.86 -4.19 -2.19
C GLY A 69 -13.58 -3.37 -2.25
N LEU A 70 -12.46 -4.07 -2.16
CA LEU A 70 -11.12 -3.52 -2.34
C LEU A 70 -10.48 -4.17 -3.57
N HIS A 71 -9.81 -3.37 -4.38
CA HIS A 71 -8.91 -3.82 -5.44
C HIS A 71 -7.48 -3.48 -5.04
N VAL A 72 -6.57 -4.41 -5.28
CA VAL A 72 -5.13 -4.18 -5.17
C VAL A 72 -4.50 -4.28 -6.56
N THR A 73 -3.83 -3.23 -6.98
CA THR A 73 -2.94 -3.23 -8.14
C THR A 73 -1.50 -3.34 -7.62
N ALA A 74 -0.90 -4.51 -7.76
CA ALA A 74 0.50 -4.75 -7.41
C ALA A 74 1.38 -4.57 -8.64
N ILE A 75 2.49 -3.86 -8.48
CA ILE A 75 3.41 -3.51 -9.56
C ILE A 75 4.83 -3.85 -9.13
N ASP A 76 5.58 -4.50 -9.99
CA ASP A 76 6.99 -4.78 -9.76
C ASP A 76 7.75 -4.86 -11.09
N ILE A 77 9.04 -4.51 -11.06
CA ILE A 77 9.92 -4.61 -12.23
C ILE A 77 10.32 -6.07 -12.51
N ALA A 78 10.23 -6.96 -11.52
CA ALA A 78 10.41 -8.39 -11.70
C ALA A 78 9.07 -9.09 -11.96
N ASP A 79 9.12 -10.21 -12.70
CA ASP A 79 7.92 -10.98 -13.02
C ASP A 79 7.51 -11.91 -11.86
N TRP A 80 6.57 -11.44 -11.05
CA TRP A 80 5.96 -12.21 -9.95
C TRP A 80 4.60 -12.82 -10.31
N THR A 81 4.22 -12.82 -11.60
CA THR A 81 2.86 -13.19 -12.05
C THR A 81 2.42 -14.55 -11.50
N SER A 82 3.27 -15.58 -11.59
CA SER A 82 2.94 -16.93 -11.12
C SER A 82 2.71 -17.01 -9.61
N ILE A 83 3.48 -16.25 -8.83
CA ILE A 83 3.35 -16.18 -7.38
C ILE A 83 2.08 -15.44 -7.01
N ILE A 84 1.82 -14.28 -7.62
CA ILE A 84 0.60 -13.50 -7.34
C ILE A 84 -0.65 -14.26 -7.77
N ASP A 85 -0.64 -14.97 -8.90
CA ASP A 85 -1.77 -15.82 -9.31
C ASP A 85 -2.04 -16.96 -8.32
N THR A 86 -0.98 -17.57 -7.79
CA THR A 86 -1.11 -18.61 -6.76
C THR A 86 -1.73 -18.03 -5.48
N LEU A 87 -1.25 -16.86 -5.02
CA LEU A 87 -1.81 -16.17 -3.86
C LEU A 87 -3.27 -15.77 -4.09
N ARG A 88 -3.59 -15.22 -5.27
CA ARG A 88 -4.95 -14.83 -5.67
C ARG A 88 -5.91 -16.03 -5.63
N ALA A 89 -5.49 -17.18 -6.18
CA ALA A 89 -6.29 -18.40 -6.14
C ALA A 89 -6.49 -18.94 -4.71
N GLY A 90 -5.44 -18.93 -3.89
CA GLY A 90 -5.52 -19.32 -2.48
C GLY A 90 -6.45 -18.43 -1.66
N LEU A 91 -6.36 -17.11 -1.85
CA LEU A 91 -7.21 -16.13 -1.17
C LEU A 91 -8.69 -16.29 -1.57
N ALA A 92 -8.97 -16.41 -2.86
CA ALA A 92 -10.32 -16.54 -3.40
C ALA A 92 -11.02 -17.85 -2.99
N SER A 93 -10.26 -18.93 -2.85
CA SER A 93 -10.83 -20.27 -2.56
C SER A 93 -11.24 -20.47 -1.11
N SER A 94 -10.55 -19.84 -0.16
CA SER A 94 -10.67 -20.22 1.26
C SER A 94 -10.58 -19.06 2.26
N PHE A 95 -10.23 -17.86 1.83
CA PHE A 95 -9.91 -16.77 2.76
C PHE A 95 -10.86 -15.58 2.67
N ILE A 96 -11.14 -15.07 1.45
CA ILE A 96 -11.98 -13.89 1.23
C ILE A 96 -12.69 -13.97 -0.13
N SER A 97 -13.95 -13.53 -0.18
CA SER A 97 -14.74 -13.54 -1.42
C SER A 97 -14.11 -12.66 -2.51
N PRO A 98 -14.02 -13.12 -3.77
CA PRO A 98 -13.57 -12.32 -4.91
C PRO A 98 -14.38 -11.04 -5.16
N SER A 99 -15.66 -11.01 -4.73
CA SER A 99 -16.49 -9.80 -4.82
C SER A 99 -16.06 -8.73 -3.80
N THR A 100 -15.47 -9.15 -2.68
CA THR A 100 -14.97 -8.26 -1.62
C THR A 100 -13.53 -7.83 -1.84
N TYR A 101 -12.69 -8.70 -2.41
CA TYR A 101 -11.26 -8.45 -2.59
C TYR A 101 -10.77 -9.05 -3.90
N SER A 102 -10.08 -8.26 -4.72
CA SER A 102 -9.38 -8.78 -5.91
C SER A 102 -8.05 -8.08 -6.13
N VAL A 103 -7.23 -8.70 -6.97
CA VAL A 103 -5.84 -8.32 -7.19
C VAL A 103 -5.54 -8.37 -8.68
N THR A 104 -4.82 -7.37 -9.18
CA THR A 104 -4.17 -7.38 -10.49
C THR A 104 -2.67 -7.18 -10.28
N PHE A 105 -1.85 -7.89 -11.05
CA PHE A 105 -0.41 -7.71 -11.08
C PHE A 105 0.06 -7.13 -12.41
N HIS A 106 0.97 -6.17 -12.36
CA HIS A 106 1.66 -5.62 -13.51
C HIS A 106 3.16 -5.79 -13.36
N HIS A 107 3.75 -6.64 -14.21
CA HIS A 107 5.18 -6.65 -14.46
C HIS A 107 5.54 -5.39 -15.25
N HIS A 108 6.00 -4.36 -14.57
CA HIS A 108 6.21 -3.03 -15.12
C HIS A 108 7.25 -2.23 -14.34
N ASP A 109 8.16 -1.57 -15.05
CA ASP A 109 9.03 -0.55 -14.47
C ASP A 109 8.23 0.74 -14.24
N ILE A 110 7.93 1.06 -12.98
CA ILE A 110 7.16 2.24 -12.61
C ILE A 110 7.83 3.56 -13.02
N LEU A 111 9.16 3.57 -13.21
CA LEU A 111 9.90 4.75 -13.65
C LEU A 111 9.96 4.89 -15.18
N SER A 112 9.48 3.91 -15.94
CA SER A 112 9.51 3.93 -17.40
C SER A 112 8.69 5.07 -18.01
N THR A 113 7.65 5.52 -17.31
CA THR A 113 6.86 6.70 -17.70
C THR A 113 6.51 7.55 -16.46
N PRO A 114 6.62 8.89 -16.53
CA PRO A 114 6.27 9.75 -15.39
C PRO A 114 4.78 9.71 -15.02
N SER A 115 3.93 9.32 -15.98
CA SER A 115 2.48 9.25 -15.83
C SER A 115 2.02 7.84 -16.22
N PRO A 116 2.05 6.88 -15.28
CA PRO A 116 1.54 5.54 -15.55
C PRO A 116 0.08 5.60 -16.02
N PRO A 117 -0.34 4.67 -16.90
CA PRO A 117 -1.72 4.60 -17.35
C PRO A 117 -2.68 4.35 -16.18
N SER A 118 -3.95 4.71 -16.35
CA SER A 118 -4.99 4.54 -15.32
C SER A 118 -5.23 3.10 -14.91
N THR A 119 -4.77 2.12 -15.70
CA THR A 119 -4.78 0.70 -15.33
C THR A 119 -3.77 0.37 -14.23
N ILE A 120 -2.67 1.11 -14.16
CA ILE A 120 -1.60 0.96 -13.15
C ILE A 120 -1.85 1.88 -11.96
N LEU A 121 -2.27 3.12 -12.21
CA LEU A 121 -2.61 4.08 -11.18
C LEU A 121 -4.00 4.70 -11.44
N PRO A 122 -5.08 4.06 -10.98
CA PRO A 122 -6.43 4.58 -11.15
C PRO A 122 -6.61 5.95 -10.48
N PRO A 123 -7.31 6.93 -11.09
CA PRO A 123 -7.50 8.25 -10.49
C PRO A 123 -8.24 8.23 -9.14
N ASN A 124 -9.06 7.20 -8.89
CA ASN A 124 -9.80 6.99 -7.64
C ASN A 124 -8.99 6.22 -6.58
N THR A 125 -7.68 6.02 -6.79
CA THR A 125 -6.75 5.43 -5.81
C THR A 125 -6.93 6.06 -4.44
N SER A 126 -7.02 5.21 -3.43
CA SER A 126 -7.21 5.62 -2.02
C SER A 126 -5.91 5.51 -1.23
N LEU A 127 -5.04 4.57 -1.62
CA LEU A 127 -3.75 4.34 -0.99
C LEU A 127 -2.72 3.91 -2.04
N ILE A 128 -1.58 4.56 -2.03
CA ILE A 128 -0.35 4.09 -2.69
C ILE A 128 0.61 3.65 -1.59
N THR A 129 1.29 2.51 -1.78
CA THR A 129 2.34 2.03 -0.89
C THR A 129 3.68 1.94 -1.60
N LEU A 130 4.74 2.33 -0.87
CA LEU A 130 6.14 2.12 -1.19
C LEU A 130 6.79 1.49 0.04
N LEU A 131 6.83 0.16 0.12
CA LEU A 131 7.30 -0.56 1.29
C LEU A 131 8.67 -1.19 1.01
N PHE A 132 9.72 -0.55 1.50
CA PHE A 132 11.13 -0.88 1.25
C PHE A 132 11.56 -0.74 -0.23
N THR A 133 10.82 0.05 -0.99
CA THR A 133 11.06 0.27 -2.43
C THR A 133 11.69 1.64 -2.72
N THR A 134 11.58 2.59 -1.80
CA THR A 134 11.92 3.99 -2.08
C THR A 134 13.43 4.15 -2.34
N ASN A 135 14.26 3.51 -1.52
CA ASN A 135 15.71 3.51 -1.72
C ASN A 135 16.12 2.88 -3.07
N GLU A 136 15.43 1.81 -3.49
CA GLU A 136 15.69 1.12 -4.76
C GLU A 136 15.40 2.02 -5.96
N LEU A 137 14.26 2.72 -5.95
CA LEU A 137 13.89 3.67 -7.00
C LEU A 137 14.93 4.81 -7.13
N TYR A 138 15.32 5.42 -6.01
CA TYR A 138 16.34 6.47 -6.03
C TYR A 138 17.72 5.97 -6.46
N THR A 139 18.05 4.70 -6.18
CA THR A 139 19.28 4.06 -6.65
C THR A 139 19.25 3.81 -8.16
N GLN A 140 18.11 3.37 -8.70
CA GLN A 140 17.91 3.16 -10.14
C GLN A 140 17.96 4.48 -10.91
N SER A 141 17.15 5.48 -10.53
CA SER A 141 17.16 6.80 -11.15
C SER A 141 16.58 7.86 -10.24
N ARG A 142 17.44 8.77 -9.78
CA ARG A 142 17.03 9.87 -8.89
C ARG A 142 16.10 10.87 -9.58
N GLY A 143 16.42 11.20 -10.83
CA GLY A 143 15.66 12.17 -11.62
C GLY A 143 14.26 11.65 -11.93
N ASP A 144 14.17 10.39 -12.35
CA ASP A 144 12.88 9.79 -12.71
C ASP A 144 12.05 9.49 -11.46
N THR A 145 12.66 9.05 -10.36
CA THR A 145 11.97 8.89 -9.06
C THR A 145 11.40 10.21 -8.57
N THR A 146 12.18 11.29 -8.60
CA THR A 146 11.70 12.62 -8.18
C THR A 146 10.56 13.09 -9.08
N ARG A 147 10.66 12.88 -10.39
CA ARG A 147 9.61 13.25 -11.35
C ARG A 147 8.33 12.45 -11.13
N PHE A 148 8.47 11.14 -10.87
CA PHE A 148 7.36 10.25 -10.57
C PHE A 148 6.65 10.67 -9.27
N LEU A 149 7.38 10.91 -8.18
CA LEU A 149 6.77 11.36 -6.92
C LEU A 149 6.03 12.69 -7.06
N LEU A 150 6.59 13.65 -7.80
CA LEU A 150 5.94 14.92 -8.09
C LEU A 150 4.66 14.74 -8.93
N SER A 151 4.66 13.82 -9.89
CA SER A 151 3.51 13.59 -10.77
C SER A 151 2.31 12.96 -10.06
N LEU A 152 2.52 12.21 -8.97
CA LEU A 152 1.45 11.56 -8.20
C LEU A 152 0.33 12.53 -7.80
N SER A 153 0.68 13.79 -7.51
CA SER A 153 -0.26 14.84 -7.14
C SER A 153 -1.30 15.14 -8.25
N ALA A 154 -0.90 15.01 -9.51
CA ALA A 154 -1.76 15.21 -10.67
C ALA A 154 -2.50 13.93 -11.09
N LEU A 155 -2.02 12.76 -10.65
CA LEU A 155 -2.57 11.45 -11.01
C LEU A 155 -3.57 10.92 -9.98
N THR A 156 -3.62 11.52 -8.80
CA THR A 156 -4.47 11.07 -7.68
C THR A 156 -5.45 12.15 -7.26
N ARG A 157 -6.60 11.73 -6.75
CA ARG A 157 -7.59 12.60 -6.13
C ARG A 157 -7.10 13.17 -4.79
N VAL A 158 -7.66 14.31 -4.41
CA VAL A 158 -7.58 14.83 -3.03
C VAL A 158 -8.06 13.78 -2.03
N GLY A 159 -7.32 13.64 -0.92
CA GLY A 159 -7.52 12.63 0.11
C GLY A 159 -6.87 11.26 -0.18
N CYS A 160 -6.24 11.05 -1.34
CA CYS A 160 -5.41 9.87 -1.55
C CYS A 160 -4.26 9.83 -0.54
N LEU A 161 -3.97 8.65 0.00
CA LEU A 161 -2.85 8.44 0.91
C LEU A 161 -1.62 7.89 0.18
N LEU A 162 -0.44 8.31 0.61
CA LEU A 162 0.84 7.71 0.22
C LEU A 162 1.54 7.21 1.49
N LEU A 163 1.68 5.90 1.62
CA LEU A 163 2.40 5.23 2.71
C LEU A 163 3.80 4.84 2.24
N VAL A 164 4.81 5.37 2.92
CA VAL A 164 6.20 4.96 2.76
C VAL A 164 6.69 4.28 4.02
N LEU A 165 7.15 3.05 3.88
CA LEU A 165 7.96 2.36 4.88
C LEU A 165 9.32 2.08 4.26
N GLU A 166 10.37 2.28 5.04
CA GLU A 166 11.73 2.07 4.55
C GLU A 166 12.64 1.84 5.76
N SER A 167 13.82 1.24 5.55
CA SER A 167 14.78 0.98 6.63
C SER A 167 15.06 2.25 7.45
N ALA A 168 15.43 2.14 8.72
CA ALA A 168 15.77 3.29 9.56
C ALA A 168 17.27 3.41 9.80
N GLY A 169 17.74 4.66 9.95
CA GLY A 169 19.14 4.96 10.23
C GLY A 169 19.99 5.08 8.96
N SER A 170 21.23 4.62 9.02
CA SER A 170 22.21 4.78 7.92
C SER A 170 21.83 4.11 6.61
N TYR A 171 20.91 3.13 6.66
CA TYR A 171 20.43 2.41 5.49
C TYR A 171 19.43 3.21 4.63
N SER A 172 18.96 4.36 5.11
CA SER A 172 17.96 5.17 4.39
C SER A 172 18.41 6.60 4.25
N THR A 173 19.48 6.72 3.49
CA THR A 173 20.05 8.00 3.13
C THR A 173 20.23 8.09 1.64
N VAL A 174 20.23 9.31 1.14
CA VAL A 174 20.47 9.65 -0.25
C VAL A 174 21.60 10.66 -0.31
N GLU A 175 22.59 10.40 -1.15
CA GLU A 175 23.68 11.35 -1.36
C GLU A 175 23.28 12.37 -2.41
N ILE A 176 23.34 13.67 -2.13
CA ILE A 176 23.06 14.75 -3.08
C ILE A 176 24.27 15.68 -3.10
N ASN A 177 24.95 15.77 -4.25
CA ASN A 177 26.13 16.62 -4.45
C ASN A 177 27.20 16.41 -3.35
N GLY A 178 27.51 15.15 -3.01
CA GLY A 178 28.49 14.81 -1.98
C GLY A 178 28.01 14.96 -0.52
N LYS A 179 26.73 15.28 -0.30
CA LYS A 179 26.14 15.40 1.03
C LYS A 179 25.08 14.32 1.26
N ILE A 180 25.13 13.67 2.42
CA ILE A 180 24.21 12.59 2.78
C ILE A 180 23.00 13.19 3.50
N PHE A 181 21.80 12.90 3.00
CA PHE A 181 20.54 13.34 3.60
C PHE A 181 19.69 12.14 4.00
N PRO A 182 18.93 12.21 5.11
CA PRO A 182 17.93 11.19 5.41
C PRO A 182 16.86 11.12 4.31
N MET A 183 16.49 9.91 3.90
CA MET A 183 15.49 9.69 2.85
C MET A 183 14.16 10.37 3.18
N GLY A 184 13.72 10.30 4.45
CA GLY A 184 12.52 10.99 4.91
C GLY A 184 12.54 12.50 4.66
N MET A 185 13.70 13.16 4.81
CA MET A 185 13.83 14.60 4.53
C MET A 185 13.70 14.90 3.03
N LEU A 186 14.26 14.04 2.17
CA LEU A 186 14.11 14.19 0.73
C LEU A 186 12.66 14.01 0.30
N LEU A 187 11.95 13.03 0.86
CA LEU A 187 10.53 12.80 0.59
C LEU A 187 9.67 13.98 1.05
N ASP A 188 9.86 14.44 2.29
CA ASP A 188 9.15 15.59 2.87
C ASP A 188 9.33 16.84 1.97
N HIS A 189 10.55 17.07 1.47
CA HIS A 189 10.83 18.17 0.55
C HIS A 189 10.17 17.97 -0.82
N THR A 190 10.31 16.79 -1.42
CA THR A 190 9.81 16.48 -2.78
C THR A 190 8.29 16.57 -2.85
N LEU A 191 7.59 16.13 -1.81
CA LEU A 191 6.12 16.08 -1.79
C LEU A 191 5.49 17.35 -1.21
N SER A 192 6.28 18.32 -0.76
CA SER A 192 5.78 19.56 -0.15
C SER A 192 4.87 20.36 -1.09
N GLY A 193 3.84 20.99 -0.52
CA GLY A 193 2.86 21.82 -1.23
C GLY A 193 1.60 21.06 -1.66
N GLU A 194 1.77 19.97 -2.38
CA GLU A 194 0.65 19.15 -2.88
C GLU A 194 0.24 18.01 -1.91
N TRP A 195 1.10 17.69 -0.95
CA TRP A 195 0.85 16.65 0.04
C TRP A 195 1.11 17.16 1.45
N GLU A 196 0.24 16.80 2.39
CA GLU A 196 0.44 17.04 3.82
C GLU A 196 0.85 15.76 4.54
N ILE A 197 1.68 15.89 5.58
CA ILE A 197 2.10 14.76 6.41
C ILE A 197 1.03 14.52 7.48
N VAL A 198 0.34 13.37 7.41
CA VAL A 198 -0.66 12.97 8.41
C VAL A 198 -0.08 12.08 9.49
N PHE A 199 1.03 11.39 9.21
CA PHE A 199 1.76 10.62 10.21
C PHE A 199 3.23 10.48 9.81
N LYS A 200 4.13 10.62 10.80
CA LYS A 200 5.54 10.27 10.63
C LYS A 200 6.12 9.66 11.90
N ASP A 201 7.02 8.71 11.71
CA ASP A 201 7.82 8.10 12.76
C ASP A 201 9.22 7.85 12.19
N GLU A 202 10.26 8.38 12.83
CA GLU A 202 11.63 8.30 12.30
C GLU A 202 12.27 6.92 12.51
N SER A 203 11.76 6.14 13.46
CA SER A 203 12.39 4.87 13.81
C SER A 203 11.48 4.01 14.68
N ARG A 204 10.92 2.97 14.07
CA ARG A 204 10.11 1.96 14.72
C ARG A 204 10.75 0.58 14.60
N TRP A 205 10.71 -0.19 15.68
CA TRP A 205 11.09 -1.60 15.66
C TRP A 205 9.89 -2.49 15.32
N HIS A 206 10.07 -3.38 14.36
CA HIS A 206 9.28 -4.61 14.23
C HIS A 206 10.10 -5.75 14.84
N ARG A 207 9.59 -6.34 15.92
CA ARG A 207 10.18 -7.51 16.54
C ARG A 207 9.35 -8.74 16.21
N LEU A 208 10.01 -9.79 15.76
CA LEU A 208 9.35 -11.07 15.50
C LEU A 208 8.79 -11.64 16.81
N PRO A 209 7.61 -12.27 16.79
CA PRO A 209 7.08 -12.97 17.95
C PRO A 209 8.05 -14.05 18.44
N GLU A 210 8.14 -14.21 19.76
CA GLU A 210 8.92 -15.29 20.35
C GLU A 210 8.36 -16.65 19.90
N GLY A 211 9.24 -17.57 19.50
CA GLY A 211 8.87 -18.91 19.05
C GLY A 211 8.34 -19.01 17.63
N LEU A 212 8.31 -17.92 16.84
CA LEU A 212 7.98 -17.98 15.42
C LEU A 212 9.00 -18.87 14.69
N LYS A 213 8.50 -19.92 14.02
CA LYS A 213 9.31 -20.80 13.17
C LYS A 213 8.95 -20.57 11.72
N TYR A 214 9.96 -20.36 10.89
CA TYR A 214 9.79 -20.18 9.45
C TYR A 214 10.88 -20.98 8.71
N PRO A 215 10.63 -21.46 7.47
CA PRO A 215 11.61 -22.26 6.74
C PRO A 215 12.93 -21.55 6.41
N ILE A 216 12.94 -20.23 6.51
CA ILE A 216 14.13 -19.37 6.36
C ILE A 216 14.25 -18.45 7.57
N ASP A 217 15.44 -17.94 7.81
CA ASP A 217 15.69 -16.96 8.86
C ASP A 217 14.88 -15.68 8.60
N LEU A 218 14.26 -15.18 9.66
CA LEU A 218 13.55 -13.92 9.67
C LEU A 218 14.30 -12.96 10.60
N GLU A 219 14.31 -11.68 10.25
CA GLU A 219 15.03 -10.66 11.00
C GLU A 219 14.10 -9.63 11.63
N ASN A 220 14.53 -9.12 12.79
CA ASN A 220 13.94 -7.91 13.36
C ASN A 220 14.31 -6.72 12.49
N MET A 221 13.33 -5.88 12.17
CA MET A 221 13.56 -4.71 11.31
C MET A 221 13.34 -3.43 12.09
N ARG A 222 14.19 -2.43 11.84
CA ARG A 222 13.93 -1.05 12.22
C ARG A 222 13.65 -0.23 10.96
N TYR A 223 12.54 0.49 10.95
CA TYR A 223 12.04 1.20 9.77
C TYR A 223 11.47 2.57 10.16
N PHE A 224 11.49 3.53 9.25
CA PHE A 224 10.73 4.78 9.40
C PHE A 224 9.37 4.64 8.73
N VAL A 225 8.44 5.49 9.15
CA VAL A 225 7.11 5.63 8.57
C VAL A 225 6.92 7.05 8.10
N ARG A 226 6.39 7.20 6.88
CA ARG A 226 5.76 8.44 6.41
C ARG A 226 4.40 8.11 5.83
N VAL A 227 3.40 8.88 6.21
CA VAL A 227 2.08 8.85 5.59
C VAL A 227 1.76 10.27 5.16
N TYR A 228 1.57 10.44 3.87
CA TYR A 228 1.14 11.69 3.26
C TYR A 228 -0.31 11.57 2.82
N ARG A 229 -1.01 12.69 2.78
CA ARG A 229 -2.35 12.84 2.21
C ARG A 229 -2.32 13.92 1.14
N ARG A 230 -2.92 13.64 -0.02
CA ARG A 230 -3.09 14.60 -1.11
C ARG A 230 -4.05 15.70 -0.65
N VAL A 231 -3.61 16.97 -0.73
CA VAL A 231 -4.43 18.17 -0.42
C VAL A 231 -4.92 18.88 -1.66
#